data_AF-A0A7X5SBZ8-F1
#
_entry.id   AF-A0A7X5SBZ8-F1
#
_cell.length_a   1.000
_cell.length_b   1.000
_cell.length_c   1.000
_cell.angle_alpha   90.00
_cell.angle_beta   90.00
_cell.angle_gamma   90.00
#
_symmetry.space_group_name_H-M   'P 1'
#
loop_
_entity.id
_entity.type
_entity.pdbx_description
1 polymer ?
#
loop_
_entity_poly.entity_id
_entity_poly.type
_entity_poly.pdbx_seq_one_letter_code
_entity_poly.pdbx_strand_id
1 'polypeptide(L)'
;GRVLERDERFELTAEATAEVIRPSLFGLGIITAVYLPVFALTGIEGKMFHPMAITVVLALTGAMLLSLTFVPAAIALLLGGKVAEHENRAMRWARGVYA
;
A
#
# COMPACT_ATOMS: atom_id res chain seq x y z
N GLY A 1 18.19 8.36 -17.80
CA GLY A 1 16.72 8.45 -17.92
C GLY A 1 16.28 9.90 -17.99
N ARG A 2 15.26 10.20 -18.79
CA ARG A 2 14.64 11.54 -18.87
C ARG A 2 13.87 11.86 -17.57
N VAL A 3 13.73 13.14 -17.25
CA VAL A 3 12.88 13.59 -16.13
C VAL A 3 11.43 13.50 -16.64
N LEU A 4 10.60 12.74 -15.93
CA LEU A 4 9.18 12.57 -16.28
C LEU A 4 8.42 13.87 -15.96
N GLU A 5 7.56 14.31 -16.88
CA GLU A 5 6.63 15.41 -16.67
C GLU A 5 5.65 15.06 -15.53
N ARG A 6 5.10 16.08 -14.85
CA ARG A 6 4.22 15.85 -13.69
C ARG A 6 3.04 14.95 -14.03
N ASP A 7 2.43 15.15 -15.19
CA ASP A 7 1.26 14.38 -15.64
C ASP A 7 1.63 12.91 -15.93
N GLU A 8 2.78 12.67 -16.58
CA GLU A 8 3.30 11.32 -16.84
C GLU A 8 3.62 10.57 -15.52
N ARG A 9 4.04 11.30 -14.48
CA ARG A 9 4.26 10.73 -13.13
C ARG A 9 2.94 10.36 -12.44
N PHE A 10 1.90 11.18 -12.56
CA PHE A 10 0.57 10.86 -12.02
C PHE A 10 -0.01 9.62 -12.70
N GLU A 11 0.07 9.57 -14.03
CA GLU A 11 -0.46 8.47 -14.83
C GLU A 11 0.28 7.16 -14.53
N LEU A 12 1.62 7.17 -14.56
CA LEU A 12 2.44 5.99 -14.26
C LEU A 12 2.22 5.48 -12.84
N THR A 13 2.10 6.39 -11.86
CA THR A 13 1.86 6.01 -10.47
C THR A 13 0.44 5.45 -10.29
N ALA A 14 -0.55 6.03 -10.96
CA ALA A 14 -1.92 5.54 -10.92
C ALA A 14 -2.02 4.14 -11.55
N GLU A 15 -1.37 3.92 -12.68
CA GLU A 15 -1.30 2.61 -13.34
C GLU A 15 -0.60 1.57 -12.46
N ALA A 16 0.57 1.91 -11.91
CA ALA A 16 1.31 1.02 -11.01
C ALA A 16 0.51 0.70 -9.74
N THR A 17 -0.18 1.68 -9.16
CA THR A 17 -1.06 1.45 -8.01
C THR A 17 -2.22 0.55 -8.41
N ALA A 18 -2.79 0.73 -9.60
CA ALA A 18 -3.92 -0.06 -10.08
C ALA A 18 -3.62 -1.55 -10.23
N GLU A 19 -2.38 -1.90 -10.61
CA GLU A 19 -1.93 -3.28 -10.68
C GLU A 19 -1.97 -3.99 -9.31
N VAL A 20 -1.68 -3.25 -8.23
CA VAL A 20 -1.68 -3.79 -6.85
C VAL A 20 -3.07 -3.83 -6.21
N ILE A 21 -4.06 -3.08 -6.73
CA ILE A 21 -5.42 -3.07 -6.18
C ILE A 21 -6.06 -4.45 -6.27
N ARG A 22 -5.98 -5.09 -7.44
CA ARG A 22 -6.64 -6.39 -7.69
C ARG A 22 -6.20 -7.48 -6.69
N PRO A 23 -4.90 -7.74 -6.47
CA PRO A 23 -4.48 -8.71 -5.44
C PRO A 23 -4.81 -8.24 -4.02
N SER A 24 -4.76 -6.93 -3.73
CA SER A 24 -5.11 -6.39 -2.42
C SER A 24 -6.59 -6.61 -2.06
N LEU A 25 -7.51 -6.40 -3.02
CA LEU A 25 -8.93 -6.67 -2.85
C LEU A 25 -9.20 -8.14 -2.56
N PHE A 26 -8.47 -9.03 -3.23
CA PHE A 26 -8.57 -10.47 -2.97
C PHE A 26 -8.14 -10.80 -1.53
N GLY A 27 -7.04 -10.21 -1.06
CA GLY A 27 -6.58 -10.33 0.32
C GLY A 27 -7.59 -9.78 1.33
N LEU A 28 -8.15 -8.59 1.10
CA LEU A 28 -9.22 -8.02 1.93
C LEU A 28 -10.46 -8.92 1.95
N GLY A 29 -10.82 -9.55 0.83
CA GLY A 29 -11.89 -10.51 0.74
C GLY A 29 -11.67 -11.73 1.64
N ILE A 30 -10.46 -12.29 1.63
CA ILE A 30 -10.08 -13.39 2.53
C ILE A 30 -10.15 -12.96 3.99
N ILE A 31 -9.59 -11.81 4.34
CA ILE A 31 -9.63 -11.28 5.72
C ILE A 31 -11.09 -11.12 6.16
N THR A 32 -11.93 -10.53 5.31
CA THR A 32 -13.36 -10.36 5.60
C THR A 32 -14.05 -11.71 5.81
N ALA A 33 -13.74 -12.71 4.98
CA ALA A 33 -14.29 -14.07 5.13
C ALA A 33 -13.90 -14.72 6.47
N VAL A 34 -12.70 -14.45 6.99
CA VAL A 34 -12.24 -14.92 8.31
C VAL A 34 -12.96 -14.21 9.46
N TYR A 35 -13.30 -12.93 9.31
CA TYR A 35 -14.03 -12.17 10.34
C TYR A 35 -15.56 -12.34 10.27
N LEU A 36 -16.11 -12.75 9.13
CA LEU A 36 -17.54 -13.02 8.98
C LEU A 36 -18.13 -13.98 10.04
N PRO A 37 -17.50 -15.12 10.39
CA PRO A 37 -18.02 -16.03 11.42
C PRO A 37 -18.01 -15.43 12.83
N VAL A 38 -17.23 -14.38 13.07
CA VAL A 38 -17.18 -13.70 14.38
C VAL A 38 -18.55 -13.08 14.73
N PHE A 39 -19.31 -12.65 13.73
CA PHE A 39 -20.67 -12.14 13.92
C PHE A 39 -21.69 -13.23 14.31
N ALA A 40 -21.36 -14.51 14.09
CA ALA A 40 -22.21 -15.62 14.50
C ALA A 40 -22.04 -16.00 15.99
N LEU A 41 -21.01 -15.45 16.66
CA LEU A 41 -20.79 -15.68 18.09
C LEU A 41 -21.86 -14.95 18.91
N THR A 42 -22.63 -15.72 19.70
CA THR A 42 -23.65 -15.20 20.62
C THR A 42 -23.16 -15.27 22.07
N GLY A 43 -23.70 -14.42 22.95
CA GLY A 43 -23.34 -14.40 24.37
C GLY A 43 -22.21 -13.43 24.74
N ILE A 44 -21.38 -13.80 25.71
CA ILE A 44 -20.29 -12.95 26.24
C ILE A 44 -19.18 -12.77 25.19
N GLU A 45 -18.91 -13.81 24.41
CA GLU A 45 -17.92 -13.80 23.33
C GLU A 45 -18.28 -12.76 22.27
N GLY A 46 -19.54 -12.73 21.82
CA GLY A 46 -20.03 -11.75 20.85
C GLY A 46 -19.79 -10.30 21.30
N LYS A 47 -20.05 -9.96 22.57
CA LYS A 47 -19.83 -8.60 23.10
C LYS A 47 -18.38 -8.15 23.08
N MET A 48 -17.42 -9.08 23.16
CA MET A 48 -15.99 -8.76 23.09
C MET A 48 -15.48 -8.70 21.65
N PHE A 49 -15.99 -9.56 20.77
CA PHE A 49 -15.46 -9.65 19.41
C PHE A 49 -16.16 -8.75 18.38
N HIS A 50 -17.43 -8.38 18.58
CA HIS A 50 -18.13 -7.44 17.69
C HIS A 50 -17.45 -6.06 17.61
N PRO A 51 -17.06 -5.42 18.73
CA PRO A 51 -16.34 -4.14 18.69
C PRO A 51 -15.01 -4.25 17.94
N MET A 52 -14.29 -5.36 18.13
CA MET A 52 -13.04 -5.63 17.44
C MET A 52 -13.25 -5.76 15.92
N ALA A 53 -14.22 -6.56 15.48
CA ALA A 53 -14.51 -6.75 14.06
C ALA A 53 -14.88 -5.44 13.36
N ILE A 54 -15.67 -4.57 14.02
CA ILE A 54 -16.03 -3.25 13.50
C ILE A 54 -14.79 -2.39 13.25
N THR A 55 -13.85 -2.36 14.21
CA THR A 55 -12.61 -1.56 14.03
C THR A 55 -11.76 -2.06 12.88
N VAL A 56 -11.67 -3.37 12.67
CA VAL A 56 -10.91 -3.97 11.56
C VAL A 56 -11.55 -3.62 10.21
N VAL A 57 -12.87 -3.80 10.07
CA VAL A 57 -13.57 -3.48 8.82
C VAL A 57 -13.44 -1.99 8.49
N LEU A 58 -13.58 -1.11 9.49
CA LEU A 58 -13.40 0.33 9.32
C LEU A 58 -11.96 0.67 8.89
N ALA A 59 -10.95 0.08 9.55
CA ALA A 59 -9.54 0.31 9.25
C ALA A 59 -9.18 -0.18 7.83
N LEU A 60 -9.64 -1.38 7.44
CA LEU A 60 -9.39 -1.93 6.10
C LEU A 60 -10.04 -1.07 5.01
N THR A 61 -11.28 -0.61 5.25
CA THR A 61 -12.00 0.27 4.32
C THR A 61 -11.29 1.61 4.18
N GLY A 62 -10.88 2.22 5.31
CA GLY A 62 -10.11 3.46 5.32
C GLY A 62 -8.75 3.32 4.62
N ALA A 63 -8.03 2.22 4.90
CA ALA A 63 -6.76 1.92 4.24
C ALA A 63 -6.92 1.73 2.73
N MET A 64 -8.00 1.07 2.27
CA MET A 64 -8.29 0.92 0.85
C MET A 64 -8.56 2.27 0.19
N LEU A 65 -9.40 3.12 0.79
CA LEU A 65 -9.68 4.46 0.25
C LEU A 65 -8.43 5.34 0.18
N LEU A 66 -7.62 5.33 1.24
CA LEU A 66 -6.34 6.05 1.27
C LEU A 66 -5.33 5.47 0.28
N SER A 67 -5.27 4.15 0.11
CA SER A 67 -4.41 3.52 -0.87
C SER A 67 -4.76 3.92 -2.31
N LEU A 68 -6.05 4.07 -2.63
CA LEU A 68 -6.49 4.47 -3.96
C LEU A 68 -6.29 5.96 -4.26
N THR A 69 -6.38 6.81 -3.23
CA THR A 69 -6.40 8.28 -3.42
C THR A 69 -5.10 8.94 -2.97
N PHE A 70 -4.65 8.62 -1.75
CA PHE A 70 -3.51 9.25 -1.11
C PHE A 70 -2.19 8.70 -1.61
N VAL A 71 -2.06 7.40 -1.86
CA VAL A 71 -0.78 6.82 -2.31
C VAL A 71 -0.37 7.35 -3.70
N PRO A 72 -1.24 7.39 -4.73
CA PRO A 72 -0.87 7.98 -6.01
C PRO A 72 -0.52 9.46 -5.91
N ALA A 73 -1.30 10.21 -5.14
CA ALA A 73 -1.07 11.63 -4.92
C ALA A 73 0.26 11.88 -4.18
N ALA A 74 0.55 11.10 -3.12
CA ALA A 74 1.77 11.23 -2.34
C ALA A 74 3.02 10.89 -3.16
N ILE A 75 2.98 9.82 -3.97
CA ILE A 75 4.10 9.47 -4.84
C ILE A 75 4.29 10.54 -5.93
N ALA A 76 3.21 11.02 -6.56
CA ALA A 76 3.33 12.06 -7.58
C ALA A 76 3.83 13.41 -7.02
N LEU A 77 3.47 13.76 -5.78
CA LEU A 77 3.91 15.00 -5.12
C LEU A 77 5.33 14.88 -4.53
N LEU A 78 5.64 13.79 -3.83
CA LEU A 78 6.89 13.62 -3.08
C LEU A 78 8.02 12.97 -3.91
N LEU A 79 7.69 12.09 -4.86
CA LEU A 79 8.69 11.35 -5.64
C LEU A 79 9.21 12.16 -6.83
N GLY A 80 9.53 13.44 -6.60
CA GLY A 80 9.94 14.40 -7.63
C GLY A 80 11.44 14.68 -7.61
N GLY A 81 12.06 14.63 -8.79
CA GLY A 81 13.50 14.86 -8.98
C GLY A 81 14.14 13.68 -9.69
N LYS A 82 15.34 13.87 -10.24
CA LYS A 82 16.14 12.75 -10.76
C LYS A 82 16.18 11.71 -9.64
N VAL A 83 15.69 10.50 -9.90
CA VAL A 83 16.26 9.30 -9.28
C VAL A 83 17.69 9.24 -9.82
N ALA A 84 18.52 10.16 -9.34
CA ALA A 84 19.94 9.97 -9.33
C ALA A 84 20.06 8.75 -8.44
N GLU A 85 20.32 7.62 -9.09
CA GLU A 85 21.03 6.51 -8.51
C GLU A 85 22.18 7.12 -7.71
N HIS A 86 21.91 7.44 -6.44
CA HIS A 86 22.92 7.95 -5.56
C HIS A 86 23.73 6.69 -5.31
N GLU A 87 24.81 6.52 -6.08
CA GLU A 87 25.79 5.49 -5.82
C GLU A 87 26.09 5.54 -4.33
N ASN A 88 25.57 4.54 -3.62
CA ASN A 88 25.77 4.43 -2.19
C ASN A 88 27.29 4.37 -2.01
N ARG A 89 27.88 5.17 -1.10
CA ARG A 89 29.35 5.16 -0.89
C ARG A 89 29.87 3.74 -0.65
N ALA A 90 29.02 2.87 -0.10
CA ALA A 90 29.24 1.44 0.05
C ALA A 90 29.43 0.67 -1.29
N MET A 91 28.65 0.98 -2.34
CA MET A 91 28.77 0.36 -3.67
C MET A 91 30.06 0.79 -4.38
N ARG A 92 30.48 2.05 -4.20
CA ARG A 92 31.74 2.56 -4.77
C ARG A 92 32.97 1.96 -4.08
N TRP A 93 32.90 1.71 -2.77
CA TRP A 93 33.94 1.00 -2.02
C TRP A 93 34.02 -0.48 -2.39
N ALA A 94 32.87 -1.16 -2.54
CA ALA A 94 32.82 -2.57 -2.93
C ALA A 94 33.46 -2.81 -4.32
N ARG A 95 33.23 -1.94 -5.31
CA ARG A 95 33.90 -2.04 -6.62
C ARG A 95 35.41 -1.84 -6.57
N GLY A 96 35.92 -1.06 -5.61
CA GLY A 96 37.36 -0.84 -5.44
C GLY A 96 38.10 -2.00 -4.77
N VAL A 97 37.38 -2.91 -4.12
CA VAL A 97 37.95 -4.12 -3.48
C VAL A 97 37.81 -5.35 -4.39
N TYR A 98 36.90 -5.31 -5.36
CA TYR A 98 36.62 -6.42 -6.28
C TYR A 98 37.32 -6.31 -7.64
N ALA A 99 38.07 -5.23 -7.90
CA ALA A 99 38.91 -5.02 -9.07
C ALA A 99 40.39 -5.11 -8.67
#